data_AF-A0A965TYU2-F1
#
_entry.id   AF-A0A965TYU2-F1
#
_cell.length_a   1.000
_cell.length_b   1.000
_cell.length_c   1.000
_cell.angle_alpha   90.00
_cell.angle_beta   90.00
_cell.angle_gamma   90.00
#
_symmetry.space_group_name_H-M   'P 1'
#
loop_
_entity.id
_entity.type
_entity.pdbx_description
1 polymer ?
#
loop_
_entity_poly.entity_id
_entity_poly.type
_entity_poly.pdbx_seq_one_letter_code
_entity_poly.pdbx_strand_id
1 'polypeptide(L)'
;MSNQTIADSELTATEAEIKEYNYWVGLKQALERLETNADFQKVILEGYFKNHAINGVSRLASPYVKTNGYRPDVMEQLVAVSQLQHFFIDIKSMGTTEEEEDEESVEE
;
A
#
# COMPACT_ATOMS: atom_id res chain seq x y z
N MET A 1 -0.58 39.73 30.38
CA MET A 1 -1.32 38.98 29.34
C MET A 1 -0.33 38.61 28.25
N SER A 2 -0.44 37.41 27.68
CA SER A 2 0.45 36.85 26.64
C SER A 2 1.58 35.93 27.13
N ASN A 3 1.24 34.87 27.86
CA ASN A 3 2.08 33.65 27.91
C ASN A 3 1.26 32.34 27.93
N GLN A 4 -0.07 32.41 28.00
CA GLN A 4 -0.93 31.23 27.92
C GLN A 4 -1.29 30.85 26.47
N THR A 5 -1.16 31.78 25.52
CA THR A 5 -1.66 31.61 24.15
C THR A 5 -0.69 30.88 23.22
N ILE A 6 0.56 30.61 23.64
CA ILE A 6 1.56 29.91 22.82
C ILE A 6 1.55 28.40 23.07
N ALA A 7 1.14 27.95 24.28
CA ALA A 7 1.10 26.52 24.62
C ALA A 7 -0.11 25.76 24.05
N ASP A 8 -1.18 26.47 23.68
CA ASP A 8 -2.39 25.86 23.09
C ASP A 8 -2.28 25.67 21.57
N SER A 9 -1.18 26.14 20.95
CA SER A 9 -0.98 26.10 19.49
C SER A 9 -0.48 24.75 18.96
N GLU A 10 -0.11 23.82 19.83
CA GLU A 10 0.58 22.57 19.45
C GLU A 10 -0.31 21.32 19.49
N LEU A 11 -1.61 21.45 19.79
CA LEU A 11 -2.54 20.31 19.89
C LEU A 11 -3.94 20.65 19.36
N THR A 12 -4.02 21.02 18.09
CA THR A 12 -5.31 21.22 17.39
C THR A 12 -5.57 20.19 16.30
N ALA A 13 -5.08 18.96 16.47
CA ALA A 13 -5.56 17.85 15.66
C ALA A 13 -7.06 17.65 15.94
N THR A 14 -7.86 17.76 14.89
CA THR A 14 -9.29 17.55 14.96
C THR A 14 -9.59 16.08 15.26
N GLU A 15 -10.74 15.80 15.84
CA GLU A 15 -11.20 14.42 16.08
C GLU A 15 -11.23 13.58 14.79
N ALA A 16 -11.51 14.21 13.64
CA ALA A 16 -11.49 13.57 12.33
C ALA A 16 -10.07 13.13 11.93
N GLU A 17 -9.07 14.00 12.09
CA GLU A 17 -7.67 13.71 11.77
C GLU A 17 -7.11 12.60 12.67
N ILE A 18 -7.43 12.62 13.97
CA ILE A 18 -7.02 11.56 14.91
C ILE A 18 -7.64 10.22 14.52
N LYS A 19 -8.92 10.22 14.10
CA LYS A 19 -9.60 9.00 13.67
C LYS A 19 -9.02 8.43 12.39
N GLU A 20 -8.69 9.29 11.42
CA GLU A 20 -8.07 8.91 10.17
C GLU A 20 -6.65 8.36 10.37
N TYR A 21 -5.84 9.04 11.19
CA TYR A 21 -4.52 8.55 11.58
C TYR A 21 -4.57 7.14 12.19
N ASN A 22 -5.43 6.94 13.20
CA ASN A 22 -5.60 5.64 13.84
C ASN A 22 -6.13 4.55 12.88
N TYR A 23 -6.91 4.94 11.86
CA TYR A 23 -7.37 4.02 10.83
C TYR A 23 -6.21 3.48 10.00
N TRP A 24 -5.31 4.35 9.53
CA TRP A 24 -4.16 3.95 8.73
C TRP A 24 -3.14 3.13 9.53
N VAL A 25 -2.86 3.52 10.78
CA VAL A 25 -2.02 2.73 11.70
C VAL A 25 -2.59 1.33 11.89
N GLY A 26 -3.91 1.23 12.11
CA GLY A 26 -4.59 -0.07 12.26
C GLY A 26 -4.50 -0.94 11.01
N LEU A 27 -4.58 -0.34 9.81
CA LEU A 27 -4.40 -1.04 8.55
C LEU A 27 -2.96 -1.51 8.34
N LYS A 28 -1.97 -0.67 8.64
CA LYS A 28 -0.54 -1.04 8.54
C LYS A 28 -0.22 -2.24 9.40
N GLN A 29 -0.60 -2.21 10.68
CA GLN A 29 -0.40 -3.33 11.59
C GLN A 29 -1.10 -4.62 11.12
N ALA A 30 -2.29 -4.49 10.52
CA ALA A 30 -2.99 -5.64 9.95
C ALA A 30 -2.26 -6.20 8.72
N LEU A 31 -1.77 -5.32 7.85
CA LEU A 31 -1.02 -5.69 6.65
C LEU A 31 0.30 -6.35 7.00
N GLU A 32 1.07 -5.82 7.95
CA GLU A 32 2.33 -6.42 8.44
C GLU A 32 2.10 -7.85 8.95
N ARG A 33 1.05 -8.06 9.76
CA ARG A 33 0.69 -9.42 10.19
C ARG A 33 0.35 -10.33 9.02
N LEU A 34 -0.39 -9.85 8.03
CA LEU A 34 -0.70 -10.63 6.82
C LEU A 34 0.57 -10.94 6.03
N GLU A 35 1.50 -10.01 5.90
CA GLU A 35 2.75 -10.21 5.16
C GLU A 35 3.66 -11.27 5.79
N THR A 36 3.54 -11.53 7.10
CA THR A 36 4.22 -12.65 7.77
C THR A 36 3.51 -14.00 7.60
N ASN A 37 2.25 -14.02 7.15
CA ASN A 37 1.48 -15.25 6.98
C ASN A 37 1.86 -15.98 5.68
N ALA A 38 2.25 -17.25 5.80
CA ALA A 38 2.72 -18.05 4.66
C ALA A 38 1.68 -18.24 3.54
N ASP A 39 0.39 -18.36 3.87
CA ASP A 39 -0.67 -18.51 2.86
C ASP A 39 -0.91 -17.19 2.13
N PHE A 40 -0.85 -16.06 2.84
CA PHE A 40 -0.93 -14.73 2.22
C PHE A 40 0.28 -14.48 1.30
N GLN A 41 1.49 -14.79 1.76
CA GLN A 41 2.70 -14.72 0.93
C GLN A 41 2.53 -15.57 -0.34
N LYS A 42 2.02 -16.80 -0.22
CA LYS A 42 1.84 -17.69 -1.36
C LYS A 42 0.78 -17.20 -2.34
N VAL A 43 -0.38 -16.78 -1.86
CA VAL A 43 -1.54 -16.46 -2.72
C VAL A 43 -1.44 -15.04 -3.29
N ILE A 44 -1.09 -14.06 -2.46
CA ILE A 44 -1.12 -12.65 -2.83
C ILE A 44 0.26 -12.19 -3.31
N LEU A 45 1.31 -12.31 -2.48
CA LEU A 45 2.62 -11.74 -2.83
C LEU A 45 3.29 -12.50 -3.99
N GLU A 46 3.42 -13.82 -3.86
CA GLU A 46 4.02 -14.66 -4.89
C GLU A 46 3.03 -14.98 -6.00
N GLY A 47 1.80 -15.35 -5.67
CA GLY A 47 0.78 -15.75 -6.63
C GLY A 47 0.27 -14.60 -7.51
N TYR A 48 -0.32 -13.58 -6.89
CA TYR A 48 -1.00 -12.50 -7.59
C TYR A 48 -0.06 -11.37 -8.02
N PHE A 49 0.76 -10.84 -7.11
CA PHE A 49 1.62 -9.70 -7.41
C PHE A 49 2.80 -10.03 -8.31
N LYS A 50 3.36 -11.23 -8.18
CA LYS A 50 4.51 -11.66 -8.98
C LYS A 50 4.11 -12.56 -10.15
N ASN A 51 3.65 -13.77 -9.88
CA ASN A 51 3.44 -14.77 -10.93
C ASN A 51 2.33 -14.37 -11.91
N HIS A 52 1.19 -13.89 -11.41
CA HIS A 52 0.09 -13.45 -12.27
C HIS A 52 0.49 -12.23 -13.14
N ALA A 53 1.22 -11.26 -12.58
CA ALA A 53 1.72 -10.12 -13.34
C ALA A 53 2.69 -10.54 -14.45
N ILE A 54 3.69 -11.38 -14.15
CA ILE A 54 4.65 -11.91 -15.13
C ILE A 54 3.93 -12.66 -16.26
N ASN A 55 2.94 -13.48 -15.89
CA ASN A 55 2.12 -14.21 -16.84
C ASN A 55 1.31 -13.26 -17.73
N GLY A 56 0.75 -12.19 -17.18
CA GLY A 56 0.03 -11.16 -17.92
C GLY A 56 0.92 -10.47 -18.95
N VAL A 57 2.12 -10.04 -18.56
CA VAL A 57 3.11 -9.45 -19.49
C VAL A 57 3.48 -10.44 -20.61
N SER A 58 3.69 -11.71 -20.28
CA SER A 58 3.97 -12.75 -21.28
C SER A 58 2.79 -12.94 -22.25
N ARG A 59 1.54 -12.89 -21.74
CA ARG A 59 0.32 -13.00 -22.56
C ARG A 59 0.20 -11.85 -23.55
N LEU A 60 0.61 -10.62 -23.23
CA LEU A 60 0.59 -9.49 -24.17
C LEU A 60 1.45 -9.72 -25.42
N ALA A 61 2.46 -10.58 -25.31
CA ALA A 61 3.33 -10.98 -26.43
C ALA A 61 2.76 -12.13 -27.28
N SER A 62 1.77 -12.87 -26.77
CA SER A 62 1.19 -14.04 -27.44
C SER A 62 0.53 -13.69 -28.78
N PRO A 63 0.82 -14.43 -29.87
CA PRO A 63 0.14 -14.25 -31.16
C PRO A 63 -1.38 -14.38 -31.04
N TYR A 64 -1.87 -15.31 -30.21
CA TYR A 64 -3.31 -15.49 -29.99
C TYR A 64 -3.96 -14.22 -29.42
N VAL A 65 -3.34 -13.62 -28.40
CA VAL A 65 -3.83 -12.38 -27.77
C VAL A 65 -3.80 -11.21 -28.75
N LYS A 66 -2.73 -11.12 -29.57
CA LYS A 66 -2.58 -10.08 -30.59
C LYS A 66 -3.64 -10.19 -31.69
N THR A 67 -3.74 -11.36 -32.30
CA THR A 67 -4.61 -11.58 -33.47
C THR A 67 -6.09 -11.52 -33.10
N ASN A 68 -6.46 -11.91 -31.88
CA ASN A 68 -7.85 -11.86 -31.43
C ASN A 68 -8.21 -10.55 -30.69
N GLY A 69 -7.28 -9.59 -30.56
CA GLY A 69 -7.58 -8.29 -29.97
C GLY A 69 -7.74 -8.27 -28.44
N TYR A 70 -7.31 -9.30 -27.71
CA TYR A 70 -7.47 -9.41 -26.24
C TYR A 70 -6.46 -8.59 -25.41
N ARG A 71 -5.68 -7.72 -26.04
CA ARG A 71 -4.69 -6.90 -25.32
C ARG A 71 -5.30 -5.96 -24.27
N PRO A 72 -6.42 -5.26 -24.54
CA PRO A 72 -7.06 -4.40 -23.54
C PRO A 72 -7.37 -5.14 -22.24
N ASP A 73 -8.03 -6.29 -22.32
CA ASP A 73 -8.40 -7.09 -21.14
C ASP A 73 -7.18 -7.53 -20.31
N VAL A 74 -6.09 -7.91 -20.98
CA VAL A 74 -4.84 -8.29 -20.29
C VAL A 74 -4.19 -7.07 -19.64
N MET A 75 -4.26 -5.90 -20.27
CA MET A 75 -3.76 -4.66 -19.67
C MET A 75 -4.59 -4.24 -18.46
N GLU A 76 -5.92 -4.35 -18.51
CA GLU A 76 -6.79 -4.07 -17.36
C GLU A 76 -6.47 -4.96 -16.16
N GLN A 77 -6.20 -6.25 -16.40
CA GLN A 77 -5.75 -7.18 -15.35
C GLN A 77 -4.43 -6.73 -14.70
N LEU A 78 -3.46 -6.28 -15.50
CA LEU A 78 -2.18 -5.78 -15.00
C LEU A 78 -2.34 -4.47 -14.22
N VAL A 79 -3.21 -3.57 -14.69
CA VAL A 79 -3.54 -2.33 -13.99
C VAL A 79 -4.16 -2.63 -12.63
N ALA A 80 -5.07 -3.61 -12.54
CA ALA A 80 -5.67 -4.01 -11.28
C ALA A 80 -4.63 -4.56 -10.27
N VAL A 81 -3.63 -5.32 -10.74
CA VAL A 81 -2.50 -5.74 -9.89
C VAL A 81 -1.74 -4.53 -9.37
N SER A 82 -1.40 -3.59 -10.26
CA SER A 82 -0.67 -2.36 -9.89
C SER A 82 -1.45 -1.49 -8.89
N GLN A 83 -2.76 -1.37 -9.06
CA GLN A 83 -3.62 -0.59 -8.16
C GLN A 83 -3.65 -1.19 -6.75
N LEU A 84 -3.75 -2.52 -6.64
CA LEU A 84 -3.75 -3.17 -5.33
C LEU A 84 -2.38 -3.09 -4.64
N GLN A 85 -1.28 -3.22 -5.39
CA GLN A 85 0.06 -3.00 -4.84
C GLN A 85 0.23 -1.56 -4.35
N HIS A 86 -0.23 -0.59 -5.13
CA HIS A 86 -0.17 0.81 -4.74
C HIS A 86 -0.95 1.06 -3.44
N PHE A 87 -2.14 0.48 -3.29
CA PHE A 87 -2.90 0.57 -2.05
C PHE A 87 -2.14 -0.01 -0.83
N PHE A 88 -1.36 -1.08 -0.99
CA PHE A 88 -0.54 -1.61 0.10
C PHE A 88 0.61 -0.66 0.47
N ILE A 89 1.18 0.02 -0.52
CA ILE A 89 2.20 1.06 -0.29
C ILE A 89 1.57 2.24 0.45
N ASP A 90 0.38 2.67 0.03
CA ASP A 90 -0.34 3.78 0.69
C ASP A 90 -0.66 3.43 2.14
N ILE A 91 -1.10 2.20 2.42
CA ILE A 91 -1.33 1.73 3.80
C ILE A 91 -0.06 1.86 4.64
N LYS A 92 1.09 1.42 4.10
CA LYS A 92 2.37 1.50 4.83
C LYS A 92 2.77 2.94 5.05
N SER A 93 2.80 3.75 3.99
CA SER A 93 3.21 5.16 4.05
C SER A 93 2.32 6.01 4.96
N MET A 94 1.00 5.80 4.95
CA MET A 94 0.07 6.60 5.76
C MET A 94 -0.03 6.09 7.20
N GLY A 95 0.37 4.84 7.44
CA GLY A 95 0.34 4.24 8.78
C GLY A 95 1.67 4.32 9.53
N THR A 96 2.76 4.75 8.89
CA THR A 96 4.06 4.95 9.55
C THR A 96 3.93 6.04 10.62
N THR A 97 4.49 5.79 11.79
CA THR A 97 4.50 6.74 12.90
C THR A 97 5.80 7.53 12.94
N GLU A 98 5.80 8.70 13.57
CA GLU A 98 7.01 9.53 13.73
C GLU A 98 8.16 8.77 14.40
N GLU A 99 7.86 7.88 15.35
CA GLU A 99 8.86 7.01 16.01
C GLU A 99 9.53 6.03 15.03
N GLU A 100 8.76 5.47 14.09
CA GLU A 100 9.29 4.55 13.07
C GLU A 100 10.10 5.29 12.00
N GLU A 101 9.69 6.51 11.62
CA GLU A 101 10.45 7.37 10.69
C GLU A 101 11.81 7.76 11.26
N ASP A 102 11.85 8.11 12.55
CA ASP A 102 13.09 8.43 13.25
C ASP A 102 14.02 7.22 13.32
N GLU A 103 13.51 6.02 13.63
CA GLU A 103 14.30 4.77 13.69
C GLU A 103 14.89 4.38 12.31
N GLU A 104 14.11 4.45 11.23
CA GLU A 104 14.60 4.16 9.86
C GLU A 104 15.71 5.15 9.43
N SER A 105 15.66 6.41 9.88
CA SER A 105 16.66 7.43 9.54
C SER A 105 18.04 7.23 10.19
N VAL A 106 18.12 6.43 11.27
CA VAL A 106 19.39 6.16 11.99
C VAL A 106 20.10 4.90 11.47
N GLU A 107 19.41 4.06 10.71
CA GLU A 107 19.95 2.81 10.16
C GLU A 107 20.56 2.94 8.75
N GLU A 108 20.46 4.10 8.08
CA GLU A 108 21.17 4.44 6.82
C GLU A 108 22.55 5.10 7.04
#